data_AF-A0A2U3K8P1-F1
#
_entry.id   AF-A0A2U3K8P1-F1
#
_cell.length_a   1.000
_cell.length_b   1.000
_cell.length_c   1.000
_cell.angle_alpha   90.00
_cell.angle_beta   90.00
_cell.angle_gamma   90.00
#
_symmetry.space_group_name_H-M   'P 1'
#
loop_
_entity.id
_entity.type
_entity.pdbx_description
1 polymer ?
#
loop_
_entity_poly.entity_id
_entity_poly.type
_entity_poly.pdbx_seq_one_letter_code
_entity_poly.pdbx_strand_id
1 'polypeptide(L)'
;MDYEILVPADASVSLHSMTGPLRAERLHGDMTLEGSAAIVDVRDITDAHVHVKTLNGPVTLTNVIEGHVEVDSLSGAITLNRVTGPLVQVISTSGGINYIGDFGGGGDYRLTSHSGDIEATVPEYTSADVSARSVKGEVHDDIPLQPKQHTSFIVKEGSAFVGTMGRAAVSSTVVLRSFSGKIHLRKRSTK
;
A
#
# COMPACT_ATOMS: atom_id res chain seq x y z
N MET A 1 -12.14 -11.49 25.77
CA MET A 1 -11.80 -10.43 26.73
C MET A 1 -11.37 -9.28 25.87
N ASP A 2 -12.18 -8.24 25.83
CA ASP A 2 -11.96 -7.11 24.94
C ASP A 2 -11.41 -5.98 25.81
N TYR A 3 -10.25 -5.46 25.44
CA TYR A 3 -9.59 -4.38 26.15
C TYR A 3 -9.68 -3.12 25.30
N GLU A 4 -10.30 -2.09 25.85
CA GLU A 4 -10.34 -0.76 25.27
C GLU A 4 -9.48 0.16 26.15
N ILE A 5 -8.46 0.76 25.55
CA ILE A 5 -7.54 1.66 26.24
C ILE A 5 -7.61 3.00 25.52
N LEU A 6 -8.02 4.04 26.25
CA LEU A 6 -8.01 5.41 25.75
C LEU A 6 -6.64 6.03 26.01
N VAL A 7 -5.98 6.45 24.95
CA VAL A 7 -4.70 7.15 24.99
C VAL A 7 -4.86 8.56 24.42
N PRO A 8 -4.01 9.52 24.81
CA PRO A 8 -3.89 10.79 24.11
C PRO A 8 -3.56 10.56 22.63
N ALA A 9 -4.04 11.45 21.76
CA ALA A 9 -3.88 11.27 20.31
C ALA A 9 -2.40 11.24 19.89
N ASP A 10 -1.53 11.96 20.59
CA ASP A 10 -0.10 12.08 20.27
C ASP A 10 0.75 10.98 20.97
N ALA A 11 0.10 10.04 21.65
CA ALA A 11 0.80 8.97 22.35
C ALA A 11 1.36 7.95 21.36
N SER A 12 2.59 7.49 21.61
CA SER A 12 3.14 6.35 20.90
C SER A 12 2.51 5.05 21.42
N VAL A 13 2.00 4.23 20.50
CA VAL A 13 1.27 3.00 20.83
C VAL A 13 1.98 1.77 20.28
N SER A 14 2.23 0.79 21.14
CA SER A 14 2.79 -0.50 20.74
C SER A 14 1.83 -1.61 21.15
N LEU A 15 1.32 -2.33 20.15
CA LEU A 15 0.30 -3.37 20.29
C LEU A 15 0.88 -4.70 19.81
N HIS A 16 0.90 -5.69 20.71
CA HIS A 16 1.35 -7.04 20.40
C HIS A 16 0.26 -8.05 20.70
N SER A 17 -0.08 -8.89 19.73
CA SER A 17 -1.06 -9.96 19.92
C SER A 17 -0.76 -11.16 19.03
N MET A 18 -0.84 -12.37 19.58
CA MET A 18 -0.61 -13.57 18.77
C MET A 18 -1.80 -13.91 17.87
N THR A 19 -3.02 -13.73 18.36
CA THR A 19 -4.26 -14.18 17.69
C THR A 19 -5.45 -13.23 17.85
N GLY A 20 -5.45 -12.38 18.88
CA GLY A 20 -6.51 -11.40 19.11
C GLY A 20 -6.40 -10.22 18.13
N PRO A 21 -7.53 -9.58 17.76
CA PRO A 21 -7.52 -8.44 16.86
C PRO A 21 -6.78 -7.25 17.49
N LEU A 22 -6.04 -6.51 16.68
CA LEU A 22 -5.39 -5.26 17.05
C LEU A 22 -6.08 -4.12 16.31
N ARG A 23 -6.60 -3.15 17.06
CA ARG A 23 -7.25 -1.97 16.49
C ARG A 23 -6.64 -0.70 17.05
N ALA A 24 -6.32 0.24 16.17
CA ALA A 24 -5.88 1.58 16.53
C ALA A 24 -6.66 2.60 15.71
N GLU A 25 -7.16 3.66 16.36
CA GLU A 25 -7.93 4.69 15.68
C GLU A 25 -7.67 6.10 16.23
N ARG A 26 -7.75 7.12 15.36
CA ARG A 26 -7.71 8.55 15.73
C ARG A 26 -6.45 8.93 16.52
N LEU A 27 -5.29 8.52 16.01
CA LEU A 27 -3.98 8.81 16.59
C LEU A 27 -3.11 9.64 15.63
N HIS A 28 -2.23 10.43 16.22
CA HIS A 28 -1.15 11.18 15.56
C HIS A 28 0.24 10.74 16.04
N GLY A 29 0.31 9.96 17.12
CA GLY A 29 1.56 9.38 17.59
C GLY A 29 1.98 8.14 16.81
N ASP A 30 3.28 7.84 16.89
CA ASP A 30 3.87 6.65 16.27
C ASP A 30 3.22 5.37 16.79
N MET A 31 2.99 4.41 15.88
CA MET A 31 2.38 3.14 16.24
C MET A 31 3.12 1.95 15.66
N THR A 32 3.23 0.91 16.47
CA THR A 32 3.76 -0.39 16.07
C THR A 32 2.77 -1.47 16.44
N LEU A 33 2.28 -2.20 15.44
CA LEU A 33 1.33 -3.29 15.61
C LEU A 33 1.99 -4.58 15.15
N GLU A 34 2.18 -5.53 16.05
CA GLU A 34 2.77 -6.83 15.73
C GLU A 34 1.80 -7.97 16.08
N GLY A 35 1.54 -8.85 15.13
CA GLY A 35 0.79 -10.05 15.44
C GLY A 35 0.89 -11.19 14.45
N SER A 36 1.10 -12.40 14.97
CA SER A 36 1.33 -13.59 14.14
C SER A 36 0.10 -13.99 13.32
N ALA A 37 -1.07 -14.04 13.95
CA ALA A 37 -2.36 -14.35 13.31
C ALA A 37 -3.46 -13.35 13.71
N ALA A 38 -3.05 -12.17 14.17
CA ALA A 38 -3.96 -11.10 14.58
C ALA A 38 -4.53 -10.36 13.38
N ILE A 39 -5.83 -10.06 13.41
CA ILE A 39 -6.45 -9.12 12.47
C ILE A 39 -6.02 -7.71 12.87
N VAL A 40 -5.39 -6.97 11.96
CA VAL A 40 -4.92 -5.60 12.22
C VAL A 40 -5.83 -4.61 11.50
N ASP A 41 -6.38 -3.65 12.24
CA ASP A 41 -7.26 -2.61 11.72
C ASP A 41 -6.82 -1.24 12.25
N VAL A 42 -6.32 -0.39 11.36
CA VAL A 42 -5.81 0.95 11.68
C VAL A 42 -6.64 1.98 10.92
N ARG A 43 -7.20 2.97 11.63
CA ARG A 43 -8.14 3.92 11.05
C ARG A 43 -7.91 5.36 11.48
N ASP A 44 -8.12 6.31 10.58
CA ASP A 44 -8.12 7.74 10.89
C ASP A 44 -6.83 8.19 11.57
N ILE A 45 -5.69 7.88 10.95
CA ILE A 45 -4.35 8.23 11.47
C ILE A 45 -3.82 9.40 10.66
N THR A 46 -3.24 10.40 11.32
CA THR A 46 -2.71 11.60 10.63
C THR A 46 -1.34 11.95 11.18
N ASP A 47 -0.37 12.26 10.31
CA ASP A 47 0.98 12.74 10.66
C ASP A 47 1.73 11.81 11.63
N ALA A 48 1.69 10.50 11.37
CA ALA A 48 2.26 9.47 12.24
C ALA A 48 3.09 8.42 11.46
N HIS A 49 4.00 7.75 12.17
CA HIS A 49 4.67 6.55 11.66
C HIS A 49 3.87 5.29 12.05
N VAL A 50 3.42 4.52 11.06
CA VAL A 50 2.64 3.30 11.25
C VAL A 50 3.47 2.12 10.78
N HIS A 51 3.95 1.30 11.73
CA HIS A 51 4.62 0.04 11.44
C HIS A 51 3.72 -1.14 11.79
N VAL A 52 3.39 -1.97 10.81
CA VAL A 52 2.60 -3.19 11.01
C VAL A 52 3.42 -4.41 10.60
N LYS A 53 3.51 -5.40 11.49
CA LYS A 53 4.12 -6.70 11.20
C LYS A 53 3.14 -7.82 11.48
N THR A 54 2.90 -8.67 10.48
CA THR A 54 2.08 -9.86 10.65
C THR A 54 2.62 -11.06 9.88
N LEU A 55 2.22 -12.27 10.29
CA LEU A 55 2.51 -13.47 9.51
C LEU A 55 1.29 -13.84 8.66
N ASN A 56 0.13 -14.09 9.27
CA ASN A 56 -1.03 -14.63 8.55
C ASN A 56 -2.30 -13.79 8.69
N GLY A 57 -2.28 -12.80 9.59
CA GLY A 57 -3.45 -11.97 9.84
C GLY A 57 -3.70 -10.96 8.73
N PRO A 58 -4.95 -10.67 8.36
CA PRO A 58 -5.24 -9.60 7.41
C PRO A 58 -4.93 -8.24 8.05
N VAL A 59 -4.44 -7.33 7.23
CA VAL A 59 -4.09 -5.96 7.62
C VAL A 59 -4.95 -4.99 6.83
N THR A 60 -5.67 -4.12 7.53
CA THR A 60 -6.48 -3.07 6.91
C THR A 60 -6.07 -1.72 7.47
N LEU A 61 -5.61 -0.82 6.60
CA LEU A 61 -5.36 0.58 6.93
C LEU A 61 -6.39 1.43 6.18
N THR A 62 -7.12 2.26 6.90
CA THR A 62 -8.14 3.15 6.33
C THR A 62 -7.91 4.58 6.75
N ASN A 63 -7.91 5.51 5.79
CA ASN A 63 -7.80 6.95 6.07
C ASN A 63 -6.54 7.29 6.88
N VAL A 64 -5.38 6.93 6.33
CA VAL A 64 -4.07 7.31 6.89
C VAL A 64 -3.51 8.45 6.05
N ILE A 65 -3.27 9.60 6.67
CA ILE A 65 -2.97 10.86 5.97
C ILE A 65 -1.62 11.41 6.42
N GLU A 66 -0.79 11.84 5.48
CA GLU A 66 0.56 12.38 5.73
C GLU A 66 1.43 11.48 6.63
N GLY A 67 1.18 10.16 6.63
CA GLY A 67 1.87 9.22 7.50
C GLY A 67 2.96 8.42 6.78
N HIS A 68 4.01 8.03 7.51
CA HIS A 68 4.97 7.04 7.04
C HIS A 68 4.41 5.65 7.35
N VAL A 69 4.10 4.87 6.31
CA VAL A 69 3.46 3.57 6.47
C VAL A 69 4.40 2.46 6.05
N GLU A 70 4.69 1.55 6.95
CA GLU A 70 5.47 0.34 6.71
C GLU A 70 4.65 -0.88 7.12
N VAL A 71 4.38 -1.78 6.16
CA VAL A 71 3.62 -3.02 6.42
C VAL A 71 4.41 -4.21 5.93
N ASP A 72 4.73 -5.12 6.85
CA ASP A 72 5.37 -6.40 6.58
C ASP A 72 4.38 -7.54 6.86
N SER A 73 4.03 -8.32 5.84
CA SER A 73 3.18 -9.51 5.95
C SER A 73 3.84 -10.71 5.30
N LEU A 74 3.65 -11.90 5.86
CA LEU A 74 4.04 -13.14 5.18
C LEU A 74 2.95 -13.60 4.21
N SER A 75 1.75 -13.90 4.71
CA SER A 75 0.64 -14.49 3.97
C SER A 75 -0.70 -13.75 4.14
N GLY A 76 -0.79 -12.81 5.07
CA GLY A 76 -2.00 -12.04 5.32
C GLY A 76 -2.31 -11.07 4.18
N ALA A 77 -3.59 -10.94 3.81
CA ALA A 77 -4.03 -9.97 2.83
C ALA A 77 -3.90 -8.54 3.38
N ILE A 78 -3.38 -7.62 2.57
CA ILE A 78 -3.15 -6.23 2.96
C ILE A 78 -4.07 -5.35 2.15
N THR A 79 -4.90 -4.56 2.83
CA THR A 79 -5.78 -3.57 2.20
C THR A 79 -5.43 -2.18 2.70
N LEU A 80 -5.06 -1.29 1.78
CA LEU A 80 -4.80 0.12 2.03
C LEU A 80 -5.92 0.94 1.37
N ASN A 81 -6.70 1.67 2.16
CA ASN A 81 -7.78 2.51 1.66
C ASN A 81 -7.58 3.97 2.06
N ARG A 82 -7.44 4.86 1.07
CA ARG A 82 -7.13 6.29 1.27
C ARG A 82 -5.92 6.47 2.17
N VAL A 83 -4.81 5.83 1.78
CA VAL A 83 -3.52 5.91 2.47
C VAL A 83 -2.61 6.83 1.69
N THR A 84 -2.23 7.94 2.32
CA THR A 84 -1.42 9.02 1.76
C THR A 84 -0.29 9.42 2.69
N GLY A 85 0.86 9.73 2.13
CA GLY A 85 2.01 10.19 2.89
C GLY A 85 3.30 10.21 2.07
N PRO A 86 4.40 10.71 2.65
CA PRO A 86 5.68 10.83 1.99
C PRO A 86 6.29 9.46 1.64
N LEU A 87 6.01 8.42 2.45
CA LEU A 87 6.49 7.07 2.24
C LEU A 87 5.42 6.04 2.62
N VAL A 88 5.09 5.15 1.67
CA VAL A 88 4.21 3.99 1.91
C VAL A 88 4.89 2.75 1.35
N GLN A 89 5.39 1.90 2.23
CA GLN A 89 6.07 0.66 1.89
C GLN A 89 5.27 -0.54 2.38
N VAL A 90 5.00 -1.48 1.47
CA VAL A 90 4.33 -2.74 1.76
C VAL A 90 5.14 -3.89 1.21
N ILE A 91 5.43 -4.86 2.05
CA ILE A 91 6.14 -6.08 1.69
C ILE A 91 5.25 -7.27 2.06
N SER A 92 4.93 -8.09 1.07
CA SER A 92 4.19 -9.33 1.23
C SER A 92 4.91 -10.50 0.57
N THR A 93 4.88 -11.70 1.16
CA THR A 93 5.46 -12.90 0.52
C THR A 93 4.42 -13.64 -0.31
N SER A 94 3.24 -13.91 0.21
CA SER A 94 2.17 -14.63 -0.49
C SER A 94 0.79 -13.96 -0.37
N GLY A 95 0.62 -13.03 0.58
CA GLY A 95 -0.62 -12.26 0.73
C GLY A 95 -0.83 -11.28 -0.42
N GLY A 96 -2.07 -11.10 -0.85
CA GLY A 96 -2.43 -10.08 -1.83
C GLY A 96 -2.35 -8.67 -1.25
N ILE A 97 -1.98 -7.70 -2.09
CA ILE A 97 -1.92 -6.28 -1.74
C ILE A 97 -2.99 -5.56 -2.55
N ASN A 98 -3.95 -4.93 -1.88
CA ASN A 98 -4.95 -4.10 -2.50
C ASN A 98 -4.80 -2.65 -2.03
N TYR A 99 -4.44 -1.76 -2.95
CA TYR A 99 -4.34 -0.33 -2.70
C TYR A 99 -5.49 0.40 -3.38
N ILE A 100 -6.23 1.21 -2.63
CA ILE A 100 -7.33 2.04 -3.11
C ILE A 100 -7.08 3.46 -2.63
N GLY A 101 -6.64 4.35 -3.51
CA GLY A 101 -6.27 5.71 -3.13
C GLY A 101 -5.76 6.52 -4.32
N ASP A 102 -5.40 7.77 -4.08
CA ASP A 102 -4.90 8.68 -5.11
C ASP A 102 -3.38 8.88 -5.06
N PHE A 103 -2.65 8.08 -4.27
CA PHE A 103 -1.21 8.20 -4.08
C PHE A 103 -0.73 9.57 -3.55
N GLY A 104 -1.62 10.40 -3.01
CA GLY A 104 -1.25 11.72 -2.47
C GLY A 104 -0.52 12.62 -3.48
N GLY A 105 0.16 13.66 -2.99
CA GLY A 105 0.97 14.55 -3.81
C GLY A 105 2.46 14.43 -3.51
N GLY A 106 3.20 13.69 -4.33
CA GLY A 106 4.67 13.60 -4.24
C GLY A 106 5.19 12.56 -3.24
N GLY A 107 4.36 11.58 -2.88
CA GLY A 107 4.76 10.46 -2.02
C GLY A 107 5.50 9.35 -2.77
N ASP A 108 6.25 8.54 -2.05
CA ASP A 108 6.94 7.34 -2.55
C ASP A 108 6.21 6.07 -2.09
N TYR A 109 5.63 5.35 -3.04
CA TYR A 109 4.84 4.16 -2.81
C TYR A 109 5.57 2.93 -3.35
N ARG A 110 5.91 2.00 -2.46
CA ARG A 110 6.59 0.74 -2.81
C ARG A 110 5.77 -0.44 -2.36
N LEU A 111 5.10 -1.10 -3.30
CA LEU A 111 4.35 -2.33 -3.04
C LEU A 111 5.11 -3.51 -3.62
N THR A 112 5.62 -4.37 -2.75
CA THR A 112 6.39 -5.55 -3.15
C THR A 112 5.67 -6.81 -2.68
N SER A 113 5.40 -7.70 -3.62
CA SER A 113 4.88 -9.04 -3.36
C SER A 113 5.84 -10.08 -3.95
N HIS A 114 6.00 -11.24 -3.33
CA HIS A 114 6.70 -12.33 -4.00
C HIS A 114 5.72 -13.15 -4.85
N SER A 115 4.64 -13.64 -4.24
CA SER A 115 3.72 -14.61 -4.85
C SER A 115 2.29 -14.11 -4.97
N GLY A 116 1.89 -13.17 -4.11
CA GLY A 116 0.54 -12.62 -4.08
C GLY A 116 0.31 -11.58 -5.18
N ASP A 117 -0.95 -11.37 -5.53
CA ASP A 117 -1.35 -10.38 -6.52
C ASP A 117 -1.32 -8.97 -5.93
N ILE A 118 -0.99 -7.99 -6.78
CA ILE A 118 -1.00 -6.57 -6.42
C ILE A 118 -2.07 -5.89 -7.26
N GLU A 119 -3.10 -5.39 -6.60
CA GLU A 119 -4.14 -4.56 -7.21
C GLU A 119 -4.01 -3.13 -6.71
N ALA A 120 -3.92 -2.19 -7.63
CA ALA A 120 -3.88 -0.76 -7.32
C ALA A 120 -5.01 -0.07 -8.07
N THR A 121 -5.92 0.56 -7.33
CA THR A 121 -7.09 1.26 -7.86
C THR A 121 -6.98 2.76 -7.59
N VAL A 122 -6.80 3.53 -8.67
CA VAL A 122 -6.59 4.98 -8.59
C VAL A 122 -7.69 5.80 -9.25
N PRO A 123 -8.08 6.96 -8.69
CA PRO A 123 -8.94 7.93 -9.38
C PRO A 123 -8.33 8.47 -10.69
N GLU A 124 -9.20 8.97 -11.56
CA GLU A 124 -8.80 9.55 -12.87
C GLU A 124 -7.94 10.81 -12.75
N TYR A 125 -8.13 11.58 -11.69
CA TYR A 125 -7.37 12.81 -11.46
C TYR A 125 -5.97 12.56 -10.86
N THR A 126 -5.64 11.32 -10.50
CA THR A 126 -4.36 10.97 -9.89
C THR A 126 -3.21 11.20 -10.85
N SER A 127 -2.17 11.88 -10.36
CA SER A 127 -0.93 12.09 -11.10
C SER A 127 0.22 11.38 -10.40
N ALA A 128 0.76 10.34 -11.03
CA ALA A 128 1.83 9.53 -10.46
C ALA A 128 2.67 8.85 -11.54
N ASP A 129 3.96 8.72 -11.28
CA ASP A 129 4.89 7.94 -12.07
C ASP A 129 4.84 6.48 -11.61
N VAL A 130 4.25 5.61 -12.42
CA VAL A 130 4.06 4.20 -12.08
C VAL A 130 5.08 3.33 -12.80
N SER A 131 5.72 2.45 -12.04
CA SER A 131 6.62 1.41 -12.52
C SER A 131 6.19 0.07 -11.94
N ALA A 132 5.55 -0.75 -12.76
CA ALA A 132 5.14 -2.11 -12.41
C ALA A 132 6.08 -3.14 -13.04
N ARG A 133 6.51 -4.15 -12.28
CA ARG A 133 7.34 -5.24 -12.79
C ARG A 133 6.99 -6.55 -12.12
N SER A 134 6.65 -7.56 -12.91
CA SER A 134 6.55 -8.96 -12.50
C SER A 134 7.60 -9.81 -13.21
N VAL A 135 8.24 -10.75 -12.49
CA VAL A 135 9.27 -11.62 -13.10
C VAL A 135 8.64 -12.76 -13.90
N LYS A 136 7.64 -13.43 -13.30
CA LYS A 136 6.90 -14.57 -13.88
C LYS A 136 5.42 -14.31 -14.06
N GLY A 137 4.86 -13.30 -13.38
CA GLY A 137 3.45 -12.96 -13.48
C GLY A 137 3.16 -11.99 -14.62
N GLU A 138 1.87 -11.73 -14.81
CA GLU A 138 1.34 -10.82 -15.83
C GLU A 138 1.13 -9.43 -15.23
N VAL A 139 1.38 -8.40 -16.02
CA VAL A 139 1.08 -7.01 -15.67
C VAL A 139 -0.02 -6.52 -16.60
N HIS A 140 -1.15 -6.11 -16.02
CA HIS A 140 -2.27 -5.53 -16.76
C HIS A 140 -2.44 -4.07 -16.34
N ASP A 141 -2.58 -3.19 -17.32
CA ASP A 141 -2.92 -1.79 -17.12
C ASP A 141 -4.25 -1.47 -17.82
N ASP A 142 -5.21 -0.94 -17.06
CA ASP A 142 -6.49 -0.45 -17.59
C ASP A 142 -6.41 1.06 -17.96
N ILE A 143 -5.22 1.69 -17.83
CA ILE A 143 -5.05 3.14 -17.93
C ILE A 143 -4.23 3.44 -19.19
N PRO A 144 -4.71 4.25 -20.14
CA PRO A 144 -3.93 4.62 -21.32
C PRO A 144 -2.74 5.49 -20.91
N LEU A 145 -1.61 4.83 -20.63
CA LEU A 145 -0.39 5.44 -20.13
C LEU A 145 0.49 5.88 -21.30
N GLN A 146 1.08 7.07 -21.19
CA GLN A 146 2.07 7.51 -22.17
C GLN A 146 3.39 6.78 -21.92
N PRO A 147 3.93 6.01 -22.88
CA PRO A 147 5.20 5.31 -22.68
C PRO A 147 6.34 6.31 -22.48
N LYS A 148 7.11 6.17 -21.39
CA LYS A 148 8.35 6.94 -21.22
C LYS A 148 9.41 6.39 -22.18
N GLN A 149 9.90 7.23 -23.11
CA GLN A 149 10.89 6.87 -24.15
C GLN A 149 12.31 6.51 -23.64
N HIS A 150 12.60 6.72 -22.34
CA HIS A 150 13.92 6.47 -21.75
C HIS A 150 13.79 5.65 -20.46
N THR A 151 13.76 4.32 -20.56
CA THR A 151 13.83 3.42 -19.40
C THR A 151 15.20 2.75 -19.32
N SER A 152 15.78 2.68 -18.12
CA SER A 152 17.06 2.00 -17.83
C SER A 152 16.99 0.47 -17.90
N PHE A 153 15.82 -0.08 -18.23
CA PHE A 153 15.56 -1.51 -18.38
C PHE A 153 14.66 -1.77 -19.59
N ILE A 154 14.81 -2.95 -20.18
CA ILE A 154 13.95 -3.44 -21.27
C ILE A 154 12.56 -3.69 -20.68
N VAL A 155 11.59 -2.87 -21.07
CA VAL A 155 10.17 -3.11 -20.81
C VAL A 155 9.76 -4.29 -21.67
N LYS A 156 9.59 -5.46 -21.05
CA LYS A 156 9.08 -6.65 -21.73
C LYS A 156 7.56 -6.57 -21.70
N GLU A 157 6.98 -6.42 -22.88
CA GLU A 157 5.54 -6.38 -23.11
C GLU A 157 4.84 -7.51 -22.32
N GLY A 158 3.91 -7.14 -21.44
CA GLY A 158 3.14 -8.06 -20.58
C GLY A 158 3.75 -8.43 -19.21
N SER A 159 5.03 -8.17 -18.94
CA SER A 159 5.65 -8.50 -17.62
C SER A 159 6.26 -7.31 -16.90
N ALA A 160 6.46 -6.17 -17.57
CA ALA A 160 6.82 -4.92 -16.92
C ALA A 160 6.19 -3.76 -17.68
N PHE A 161 5.88 -2.69 -16.97
CA PHE A 161 5.30 -1.47 -17.51
C PHE A 161 5.85 -0.26 -16.72
N VAL A 162 6.14 0.82 -17.44
CA VAL A 162 6.50 2.12 -16.84
C VAL A 162 5.76 3.21 -17.59
N GLY A 163 5.09 4.08 -16.87
CA GLY A 163 4.36 5.20 -17.46
C GLY A 163 3.92 6.21 -16.42
N THR A 164 3.59 7.39 -16.90
CA THR A 164 3.11 8.49 -16.07
C THR A 164 1.60 8.59 -16.21
N MET A 165 0.91 8.56 -15.08
CA MET A 165 -0.51 8.88 -14.96
C MET A 165 -0.66 10.38 -14.68
N GLY A 166 -1.66 11.00 -15.29
CA GLY A 166 -1.99 12.41 -15.05
C GLY A 166 -0.98 13.41 -15.63
N ARG A 167 -1.26 14.70 -15.43
CA ARG A 167 -0.46 15.84 -15.93
C ARG A 167 -0.18 16.89 -14.84
N ALA A 168 -0.25 16.52 -13.56
CA ALA A 168 0.02 17.47 -12.48
C ALA A 168 1.52 17.80 -12.37
N ALA A 169 1.82 18.98 -11.81
CA ALA A 169 3.18 19.44 -11.56
C ALA A 169 3.92 18.64 -10.47
N VAL A 170 3.17 17.94 -9.61
CA VAL A 170 3.71 17.05 -8.57
C VAL A 170 3.19 15.65 -8.87
N SER A 171 4.10 14.71 -9.17
CA SER A 171 3.79 13.30 -9.37
C SER A 171 4.32 12.48 -8.19
N SER A 172 3.50 11.57 -7.68
CA SER A 172 3.96 10.56 -6.72
C SER A 172 4.70 9.44 -7.46
N THR A 173 5.72 8.85 -6.84
CA THR A 173 6.44 7.71 -7.41
C THR A 173 5.82 6.42 -6.91
N VAL A 174 5.37 5.55 -7.80
CA VAL A 174 4.71 4.29 -7.46
C VAL A 174 5.47 3.13 -8.09
N VAL A 175 6.03 2.27 -7.25
CA VAL A 175 6.79 1.09 -7.66
C VAL A 175 6.03 -0.15 -7.20
N LEU A 176 5.53 -0.93 -8.16
CA LEU A 176 4.86 -2.19 -7.94
C LEU A 176 5.79 -3.33 -8.38
N ARG A 177 6.13 -4.24 -7.48
CA ARG A 177 7.02 -5.36 -7.78
C ARG A 177 6.39 -6.67 -7.37
N SER A 178 6.35 -7.61 -8.31
CA SER A 178 5.95 -9.00 -8.03
C SER A 178 6.99 -9.98 -8.56
N PHE A 179 7.13 -11.16 -7.94
CA PHE A 179 7.94 -12.23 -8.52
C PHE A 179 7.08 -13.15 -9.40
N SER A 180 5.94 -13.64 -8.92
CA SER A 180 5.04 -14.51 -9.70
C SER A 180 3.58 -14.08 -9.72
N GLY A 181 3.16 -13.17 -8.83
CA GLY A 181 1.80 -12.66 -8.80
C GLY A 181 1.50 -11.72 -9.97
N LYS A 182 0.21 -11.54 -10.23
CA LYS A 182 -0.30 -10.58 -11.21
C LYS A 182 -0.28 -9.17 -10.62
N ILE A 183 0.01 -8.18 -11.46
CA ILE A 183 -0.10 -6.78 -11.09
C ILE A 183 -1.18 -6.15 -11.96
N HIS A 184 -2.27 -5.71 -11.34
CA HIS A 184 -3.37 -5.06 -12.03
C HIS A 184 -3.51 -3.61 -11.56
N LEU A 185 -3.27 -2.68 -12.47
CA LEU A 185 -3.50 -1.27 -12.24
C LEU A 185 -4.85 -0.87 -12.83
N ARG A 186 -5.80 -0.54 -11.96
CA ARG A 186 -7.18 -0.24 -12.31
C ARG A 186 -7.50 1.23 -12.13
N LYS A 187 -8.33 1.76 -13.03
CA LYS A 187 -8.94 3.07 -12.89
C LYS A 187 -10.21 2.99 -12.05
N ARG A 188 -10.32 3.80 -11.01
CA ARG A 188 -11.57 4.00 -10.26
C ARG A 188 -12.51 4.85 -11.10
N SER A 189 -13.38 4.19 -11.86
CA SER A 189 -14.48 4.86 -12.55
C SER A 189 -15.45 5.42 -11.50
N THR A 190 -15.58 6.75 -11.45
CA THR A 190 -16.64 7.41 -10.67
C THR A 190 -17.90 7.33 -11.52
N LYS A 191 -18.92 6.64 -11.00
CA LYS A 191 -20.27 6.65 -11.58
C LYS A 191 -21.12 7.69 -10.87
#